data_AF-A0A9P7VQ46-F1
#
_entry.id   AF-A0A9P7VQ46-F1
#
_cell.length_a   1.000
_cell.length_b   1.000
_cell.length_c   1.000
_cell.angle_alpha   90.00
_cell.angle_beta   90.00
_cell.angle_gamma   90.00
#
_symmetry.space_group_name_H-M   'P 1'
#
loop_
_entity.id
_entity.type
_entity.pdbx_description
1 polymer ?
#
loop_
_entity_poly.entity_id
_entity_poly.type
_entity_poly.pdbx_seq_one_letter_code
_entity_poly.pdbx_strand_id
1 'polypeptide(L)'
;MEDSKFPIDCPVRLTEADRERDREEFAALRYYTECKGYFIAQIRCDPDNWVPRDRVDEIRENRAGGREAWSEEKAGGTYPLADEMWSYHLT
;
A
#
# COMPACT_ATOMS: atom_id res chain seq x y z
N MET A 1 48.39 -9.23 7.42
CA MET A 1 47.17 -9.41 6.64
C MET A 1 46.60 -8.02 6.43
N GLU A 2 46.83 -7.44 5.26
CA GLU A 2 46.23 -6.16 4.87
C GLU A 2 44.84 -6.49 4.35
N ASP A 3 43.83 -6.32 5.21
CA ASP A 3 42.45 -6.35 4.79
C ASP A 3 42.21 -5.13 3.90
N SER A 4 42.28 -5.39 2.60
CA SER A 4 41.94 -4.51 1.51
C SER A 4 40.50 -3.99 1.67
N LYS A 5 40.34 -2.90 2.43
CA LYS A 5 39.14 -2.07 2.53
C LYS A 5 39.01 -1.20 1.27
N PHE A 6 38.81 -1.80 0.11
CA PHE A 6 38.29 -1.04 -1.02
C PHE A 6 36.76 -0.96 -0.86
N PRO A 7 36.15 0.23 -0.88
CA PRO A 7 34.71 0.30 -1.06
C PRO A 7 34.40 -0.36 -2.39
N ILE A 8 33.54 -1.39 -2.36
CA ILE A 8 33.03 -2.03 -3.56
C ILE A 8 32.32 -0.91 -4.33
N ASP A 9 32.90 -0.48 -5.45
CA ASP A 9 32.34 0.58 -6.28
C ASP A 9 31.02 0.03 -6.86
N CYS A 10 29.89 0.57 -6.40
CA CYS A 10 28.59 0.16 -6.92
C CYS A 10 28.50 0.65 -8.37
N PRO A 11 28.36 -0.25 -9.36
CA PRO A 11 28.31 0.16 -10.76
C PRO A 11 27.03 0.96 -11.08
N VAL A 12 26.01 0.86 -10.21
CA VAL A 12 24.79 1.67 -10.29
C VAL A 12 24.99 2.93 -9.47
N ARG A 13 25.09 4.07 -10.14
CA ARG A 13 25.09 5.40 -9.52
C ARG A 13 23.78 6.09 -9.86
N LEU A 14 22.92 6.26 -8.85
CA LEU A 14 21.71 7.07 -8.99
C LEU A 14 22.11 8.51 -9.28
N THR A 15 21.57 9.07 -10.35
CA THR A 15 21.74 10.49 -10.67
C THR A 15 20.99 11.34 -9.66
N GLU A 16 21.28 12.63 -9.61
CA GLU A 16 20.52 13.55 -8.77
C GLU A 16 19.04 13.62 -9.21
N ALA A 17 18.78 13.51 -10.51
CA ALA A 17 17.43 13.41 -11.06
C ALA A 17 16.71 12.13 -10.62
N ASP A 18 17.40 10.98 -10.54
CA ASP A 18 16.81 9.75 -10.00
C ASP A 18 16.42 9.92 -8.53
N ARG A 19 17.28 10.58 -7.73
CA ARG A 19 17.01 10.81 -6.31
C ARG A 19 15.86 11.79 -6.09
N GLU A 20 15.71 12.78 -6.95
CA GLU A 20 14.59 13.73 -6.89
C GLU A 20 13.28 13.02 -7.24
N ARG A 21 13.26 12.26 -8.34
CA ARG A 21 12.11 11.41 -8.71
C ARG A 21 11.74 10.45 -7.59
N ASP A 22 12.72 9.73 -7.03
CA ASP A 22 12.47 8.78 -5.94
C ASP A 22 11.86 9.46 -4.71
N ARG A 23 12.24 10.70 -4.39
CA ARG A 23 11.64 11.44 -3.26
C ARG A 23 10.19 11.80 -3.53
N GLU A 24 9.87 12.22 -4.74
CA GLU A 24 8.50 12.54 -5.15
C GLU A 24 7.62 11.29 -5.14
N GLU A 25 8.09 10.21 -5.77
CA GLU A 25 7.40 8.92 -5.82
C GLU A 25 7.22 8.32 -4.42
N PHE A 26 8.25 8.40 -3.56
CA PHE A 26 8.17 7.90 -2.19
C PHE A 26 7.21 8.71 -1.33
N ALA A 27 7.15 10.03 -1.50
CA ALA A 27 6.18 10.87 -0.81
C ALA A 27 4.74 10.50 -1.19
N ALA A 28 4.48 10.32 -2.50
CA ALA A 28 3.19 9.87 -2.99
C ALA A 28 2.81 8.47 -2.47
N LEU A 29 3.75 7.52 -2.51
CA LEU A 29 3.56 6.16 -2.00
C LEU A 29 3.27 6.15 -0.50
N ARG A 30 3.99 6.95 0.28
CA ARG A 30 3.79 7.05 1.73
C ARG A 30 2.40 7.58 2.03
N TYR A 31 1.99 8.66 1.38
CA TYR A 31 0.67 9.23 1.56
C TYR A 31 -0.44 8.24 1.20
N TYR A 32 -0.33 7.56 0.04
CA TYR A 32 -1.24 6.49 -0.34
C TYR A 32 -1.32 5.39 0.72
N THR A 33 -0.18 4.97 1.26
CA THR A 33 -0.11 3.92 2.29
C THR A 33 -0.80 4.34 3.58
N GLU A 34 -0.65 5.60 4.00
CA GLU A 34 -1.33 6.17 5.17
C GLU A 34 -2.86 6.20 4.95
N CYS A 35 -3.31 6.69 3.79
CA CYS A 35 -4.73 6.67 3.41
C CYS A 35 -5.30 5.25 3.37
N LYS A 36 -4.57 4.30 2.77
CA LYS A 36 -4.93 2.88 2.73
C LYS A 36 -5.08 2.30 4.13
N GLY A 37 -4.13 2.54 5.02
CA GLY A 37 -4.18 2.03 6.40
C GLY A 37 -5.41 2.55 7.17
N TYR A 38 -5.68 3.86 7.06
CA TYR A 38 -6.87 4.47 7.67
C TYR A 38 -8.17 3.86 7.11
N PHE A 39 -8.23 3.69 5.80
CA PHE A 39 -9.39 3.13 5.13
C PHE A 39 -9.64 1.66 5.50
N ILE A 40 -8.60 0.83 5.53
CA ILE A 40 -8.70 -0.59 5.95
C ILE A 40 -9.21 -0.71 7.39
N ALA A 41 -8.79 0.20 8.28
CA ALA A 41 -9.30 0.23 9.65
C ALA A 41 -10.81 0.56 9.71
N GLN A 42 -11.31 1.44 8.84
CA GLN A 42 -12.74 1.80 8.79
C GLN A 42 -13.63 0.65 8.34
N ILE A 43 -13.20 -0.13 7.35
CA ILE A 43 -13.94 -1.31 6.87
C ILE A 43 -13.87 -2.49 7.86
N ARG A 44 -13.09 -2.35 8.95
CA ARG A 44 -12.89 -3.35 10.00
C ARG A 44 -12.34 -4.68 9.49
N CYS A 45 -11.56 -4.64 8.41
CA CYS A 45 -10.74 -5.78 8.04
C CYS A 45 -9.68 -5.99 9.12
N ASP A 46 -9.44 -7.24 9.49
CA ASP A 46 -8.26 -7.61 10.23
C ASP A 46 -7.00 -7.17 9.44
N PRO A 47 -5.88 -6.79 10.10
CA PRO A 47 -4.63 -6.48 9.41
C PRO A 47 -4.20 -7.56 8.40
N ASP A 48 -4.50 -8.83 8.69
CA ASP A 48 -4.20 -9.97 7.83
C ASP A 48 -5.35 -10.33 6.86
N ASN A 49 -6.39 -9.48 6.80
CA ASN A 49 -7.62 -9.63 6.00
C ASN A 49 -8.41 -10.93 6.24
N TRP A 50 -8.19 -11.61 7.37
CA TRP A 50 -9.02 -12.72 7.81
C TRP A 50 -10.36 -12.20 8.33
N VAL A 51 -11.45 -12.77 7.82
CA VAL A 51 -12.81 -12.41 8.24
C VAL A 51 -13.49 -13.64 8.82
N PRO A 52 -13.96 -13.58 10.09
CA PRO A 52 -14.82 -14.60 10.66
C PRO A 52 -16.06 -14.83 9.80
N ARG A 53 -16.47 -16.09 9.60
CA ARG A 53 -17.58 -16.45 8.70
C ARG A 53 -18.88 -15.71 9.03
N ASP A 54 -19.14 -15.47 10.31
CA ASP A 54 -20.30 -14.76 10.83
C ASP A 54 -20.29 -13.24 10.54
N ARG A 55 -19.16 -12.69 10.10
CA ARG A 55 -18.99 -11.27 9.76
C ARG A 55 -18.76 -11.02 8.27
N VAL A 56 -18.78 -12.06 7.43
CA VAL A 56 -18.50 -11.93 5.99
C VAL A 56 -19.43 -10.93 5.31
N ASP A 57 -20.73 -10.99 5.60
CA ASP A 57 -21.71 -10.09 4.98
C ASP A 57 -21.55 -8.65 5.46
N GLU A 58 -21.30 -8.42 6.76
CA GLU A 58 -20.97 -7.09 7.32
C GLU A 58 -19.74 -6.49 6.61
N ILE A 59 -18.68 -7.27 6.44
CA ILE A 59 -17.45 -6.80 5.81
C ILE A 59 -17.64 -6.56 4.31
N ARG A 60 -18.46 -7.35 3.62
CA ARG A 60 -18.83 -7.11 2.21
C ARG A 60 -19.57 -5.78 2.05
N GLU A 61 -20.54 -5.49 2.91
CA GLU A 61 -21.25 -4.21 2.91
C GLU A 61 -20.31 -3.04 3.21
N ASN A 62 -19.46 -3.17 4.23
CA ASN A 62 -18.46 -2.15 4.57
C ASN A 62 -17.47 -1.91 3.41
N ARG A 63 -17.02 -2.96 2.72
CA ARG A 63 -16.13 -2.85 1.56
C ARG A 63 -16.81 -2.14 0.40
N ALA A 64 -18.09 -2.45 0.13
CA ALA A 64 -18.87 -1.79 -0.92
C ALA A 64 -19.04 -0.28 -0.62
N GLY A 65 -19.48 0.08 0.59
CA GLY A 65 -19.61 1.48 1.00
C GLY A 65 -18.27 2.20 1.03
N GLY A 66 -17.21 1.52 1.47
CA GLY A 66 -15.86 2.07 1.43
C GLY A 66 -15.35 2.31 0.00
N ARG A 67 -15.66 1.42 -0.95
CA ARG A 67 -15.31 1.61 -2.37
C ARG A 67 -15.97 2.85 -2.94
N GLU A 68 -17.24 3.08 -2.62
CA GLU A 68 -17.96 4.30 -3.02
C GLU A 68 -17.39 5.57 -2.39
N ALA A 69 -16.89 5.47 -1.16
CA ALA A 69 -16.29 6.59 -0.43
C ALA A 69 -14.83 6.89 -0.85
N TRP A 70 -14.15 5.96 -1.51
CA TRP A 70 -12.74 6.13 -1.90
C TRP A 70 -12.59 7.13 -3.04
N SER A 71 -11.77 8.15 -2.83
CA SER A 71 -11.41 9.12 -3.86
C SER A 71 -9.97 8.90 -4.29
N GLU A 72 -9.77 8.42 -5.51
CA GLU A 72 -8.43 8.15 -6.05
C GLU A 72 -7.59 9.42 -6.16
N GLU A 73 -8.23 10.54 -6.52
CA GLU A 73 -7.59 11.86 -6.56
C GLU A 73 -7.09 12.28 -5.16
N LYS A 74 -7.92 12.17 -4.12
CA LYS A 74 -7.56 12.58 -2.76
C LYS A 74 -6.61 11.63 -2.07
N ALA A 75 -6.66 10.33 -2.40
CA ALA A 75 -5.79 9.31 -1.84
C ALA A 75 -4.49 9.12 -2.63
N GLY A 76 -4.37 9.76 -3.80
CA GLY A 76 -3.20 9.68 -4.66
C GLY A 76 -3.02 8.30 -5.32
N GLY A 77 -4.09 7.53 -5.51
CA GLY A 77 -4.01 6.19 -6.08
C GLY A 77 -5.30 5.41 -6.11
N THR A 78 -5.27 4.29 -6.82
CA THR A 78 -6.43 3.42 -7.05
C THR A 78 -6.94 2.79 -5.76
N TYR A 79 -8.22 2.36 -5.80
CA TYR A 79 -8.84 1.67 -4.69
C TYR A 79 -8.00 0.46 -4.22
N PRO A 80 -7.57 0.39 -2.94
CA PRO A 80 -6.53 -0.53 -2.47
C PRO A 80 -6.94 -2.01 -2.44
N LEU A 81 -8.22 -2.33 -2.62
CA LEU A 81 -8.74 -3.70 -2.67
C LEU A 81 -9.34 -4.03 -4.04
N ALA A 82 -9.00 -3.30 -5.11
CA ALA A 82 -9.60 -3.48 -6.43
C ALA A 82 -9.25 -4.82 -7.10
N ASP A 83 -8.09 -5.39 -6.78
CA ASP A 83 -7.58 -6.63 -7.37
C ASP A 83 -8.10 -7.90 -6.69
N GLU A 84 -8.83 -7.76 -5.59
CA GLU A 84 -9.39 -8.85 -4.77
C GLU A 84 -8.37 -9.88 -4.26
N MET A 85 -7.08 -9.70 -4.55
CA MET A 85 -5.99 -10.63 -4.22
C MET A 85 -5.84 -10.85 -2.72
N TRP A 86 -6.26 -9.87 -1.93
CA TRP A 86 -6.18 -9.88 -0.47
C TRP A 86 -7.46 -10.40 0.20
N SER A 87 -8.48 -10.78 -0.58
CA SER A 87 -9.80 -11.15 -0.09
C SER A 87 -10.37 -12.41 -0.73
N TYR A 88 -9.54 -13.45 -0.93
CA TYR A 88 -9.96 -14.77 -1.44
C TYR A 88 -11.14 -15.41 -0.68
N HIS A 89 -11.51 -14.89 0.49
CA HIS A 89 -12.63 -15.36 1.31
C HIS A 89 -13.89 -14.47 1.26
N LEU A 90 -13.86 -13.36 0.51
CA LEU A 90 -14.96 -12.40 0.42
C LEU A 90 -15.61 -12.34 -0.97
N THR A 91 -15.06 -13.02 -1.96
CA THR A 91 -15.71 -13.27 -3.26
C THR A 91 -16.71 -14.43 -3.21
#